data_AF-A0AAD4IS94-F1
#
_entry.id   AF-A0AAD4IS94-F1
#
_cell.length_a   1.000
_cell.length_b   1.000
_cell.length_c   1.000
_cell.angle_alpha   90.00
_cell.angle_beta   90.00
_cell.angle_gamma   90.00
#
_symmetry.space_group_name_H-M   'P 1'
#
loop_
_entity.id
_entity.type
_entity.pdbx_description
1 polymer ?
#
loop_
_entity_poly.entity_id
_entity_poly.type
_entity_poly.pdbx_seq_one_letter_code
_entity_poly.pdbx_strand_id
1 'polypeptide(L)'
;MMERNRRGSHNNEKKPLENSVPPGNAPKKPSENNSSTSIFVNHAAIAWDESRRKWIGNASQRSDRTTKDQIISWSTTYEDLLSTHEPFTEPIPLPEMVDFLVDIWHDEGLFD
;
A
#
# COMPACT_ATOMS: atom_id res chain seq x y z
N MET A 1 11.05 25.40 32.90
CA MET A 1 12.07 24.51 32.33
C MET A 1 11.48 23.12 32.16
N MET A 2 11.59 22.51 30.97
CA MET A 2 11.91 21.10 30.79
C MET A 2 12.30 20.87 29.32
N GLU A 3 13.51 20.34 29.17
CA GLU A 3 14.27 20.16 27.93
C GLU A 3 13.61 19.19 26.93
N ARG A 4 13.78 19.52 25.64
CA ARG A 4 13.52 18.63 24.51
C ARG A 4 14.85 18.03 24.05
N ASN A 5 15.16 16.80 24.45
CA ASN A 5 16.37 16.12 23.97
C ASN A 5 16.07 15.24 22.75
N ARG A 6 16.44 15.73 21.56
CA ARG A 6 16.39 15.02 20.28
C ARG A 6 17.73 14.28 20.11
N ARG A 7 17.77 12.99 20.45
CA ARG A 7 18.95 12.15 20.17
C ARG A 7 18.78 11.45 18.82
N GLY A 8 19.35 12.05 17.77
CA GLY A 8 19.75 11.32 16.58
C GLY A 8 21.06 10.58 16.88
N SER A 9 21.17 9.31 16.51
CA SER A 9 22.44 8.60 16.49
C SER A 9 22.42 7.58 15.37
N HIS A 10 23.06 7.97 14.27
CA HIS A 10 23.39 7.11 13.15
C HIS A 10 24.76 6.49 13.47
N ASN A 11 24.83 5.17 13.62
CA ASN A 11 26.09 4.45 13.76
C ASN A 11 26.36 3.69 12.47
N ASN A 12 27.37 4.13 11.72
CA ASN A 12 27.91 3.44 10.55
C ASN A 12 29.35 3.00 10.86
N GLU A 13 29.50 1.93 11.65
CA GLU A 13 30.81 1.36 11.90
C GLU A 13 31.26 0.54 10.67
N LYS A 14 32.23 1.08 9.93
CA LYS A 14 32.97 0.35 8.89
C LYS A 14 34.13 -0.38 9.56
N LYS A 15 34.15 -1.71 9.48
CA LYS A 15 35.27 -2.53 9.95
C LYS A 15 36.20 -2.92 8.78
N PRO A 16 37.52 -2.68 8.85
CA PRO A 16 38.45 -3.09 7.80
C PRO A 16 38.74 -4.59 7.82
N LEU A 17 38.98 -5.10 6.61
CA LEU A 17 39.42 -6.46 6.27
C LEU A 17 40.89 -6.65 6.66
N GLU A 18 41.21 -7.67 7.47
CA GLU A 18 42.53 -8.30 7.47
C GLU A 18 42.40 -9.82 7.59
N ASN A 19 42.93 -10.49 6.56
CA ASN A 19 43.10 -11.92 6.45
C ASN A 19 44.45 -12.31 7.07
N SER A 20 44.53 -13.39 7.86
CA SER A 20 45.69 -14.31 7.90
C SER A 20 45.41 -15.60 8.70
N VAL A 21 46.03 -16.68 8.21
CA VAL A 21 45.85 -18.15 8.37
C VAL A 21 46.28 -18.72 9.77
N PRO A 22 45.90 -19.96 10.17
CA PRO A 22 45.70 -20.40 11.57
C PRO A 22 46.81 -21.31 12.14
N PRO A 23 46.72 -21.69 13.43
CA PRO A 23 47.12 -23.05 13.81
C PRO A 23 46.20 -23.72 14.86
N GLY A 24 46.09 -25.05 14.77
CA GLY A 24 45.97 -25.91 15.94
C GLY A 24 44.58 -26.52 16.22
N ASN A 25 44.42 -27.78 15.85
CA ASN A 25 43.25 -28.60 16.14
C ASN A 25 43.15 -28.89 17.65
N ALA A 26 42.11 -28.38 18.32
CA ALA A 26 41.69 -28.81 19.65
C ALA A 26 40.28 -29.42 19.59
N PRO A 27 40.00 -30.54 20.30
CA PRO A 27 38.74 -31.24 20.19
C PRO A 27 37.62 -30.40 20.81
N LYS A 28 36.70 -29.93 19.97
CA LYS A 28 35.51 -29.19 20.38
C LYS A 28 34.52 -30.14 21.06
N LYS A 29 34.26 -29.93 22.36
CA LYS A 29 33.06 -30.46 23.02
C LYS A 29 31.83 -29.98 22.24
N PRO A 30 30.83 -30.82 21.95
CA PRO A 30 29.58 -30.34 21.39
C PRO A 30 28.89 -29.49 22.45
N SER A 31 28.87 -28.17 22.23
CA SER A 31 28.05 -27.25 22.99
C SER A 31 26.60 -27.52 22.59
N GLU A 32 25.83 -27.87 23.61
CA GLU A 32 24.40 -28.16 23.58
C GLU A 32 23.63 -27.05 22.81
N ASN A 33 23.16 -27.47 21.64
CA ASN A 33 22.00 -27.03 20.90
C ASN A 33 20.92 -26.32 21.75
N ASN A 34 21.01 -25.00 21.82
CA ASN A 34 19.83 -24.16 22.00
C ASN A 34 19.72 -23.22 20.79
N SER A 35 19.61 -23.82 19.61
CA SER A 35 19.04 -23.13 18.44
C SER A 35 17.56 -22.93 18.73
N SER A 36 17.23 -21.89 19.49
CA SER A 36 15.90 -21.30 19.42
C SER A 36 15.74 -20.85 17.97
N THR A 37 15.12 -21.71 17.16
CA THR A 37 14.81 -21.44 15.76
C THR A 37 13.79 -20.32 15.76
N SER A 38 14.27 -19.08 15.87
CA SER A 38 13.45 -17.88 15.76
C SER A 38 12.77 -17.95 14.41
N ILE A 39 11.46 -18.19 14.42
CA ILE A 39 10.65 -18.27 13.20
C ILE A 39 10.79 -16.92 12.50
N PHE A 40 11.21 -16.93 11.24
CA PHE A 40 11.30 -15.71 10.46
C PHE A 40 9.92 -15.06 10.32
N VAL A 41 9.80 -13.82 10.77
CA VAL A 41 8.59 -13.01 10.64
C VAL A 41 8.80 -11.97 9.54
N ASN A 42 7.97 -12.02 8.49
CA ASN A 42 7.95 -11.01 7.45
C ASN A 42 7.15 -9.79 7.90
N HIS A 43 7.83 -8.85 8.55
CA HIS A 43 7.23 -7.62 9.07
C HIS A 43 6.60 -6.75 7.96
N ALA A 44 7.15 -6.79 6.73
CA ALA A 44 6.62 -6.02 5.61
C ALA A 44 5.28 -6.59 5.10
N ALA A 45 5.15 -7.92 5.04
CA ALA A 45 3.89 -8.56 4.67
C ALA A 45 2.77 -8.27 5.68
N ILE A 46 3.11 -8.27 6.97
CA ILE A 46 2.16 -7.92 8.04
C ILE A 46 1.72 -6.46 7.92
N ALA A 47 2.66 -5.54 7.76
CA ALA A 47 2.35 -4.12 7.58
C ALA A 47 1.47 -3.85 6.34
N TRP A 48 1.73 -4.56 5.23
CA TRP A 48 0.89 -4.49 4.04
C TRP A 48 -0.52 -5.02 4.28
N ASP A 49 -0.67 -6.18 4.93
CA ASP A 49 -1.99 -6.75 5.21
C ASP A 49 -2.82 -5.83 6.12
N GLU A 50 -2.20 -5.27 7.16
CA GLU A 50 -2.83 -4.27 8.02
C GLU A 50 -3.28 -3.02 7.25
N SER A 51 -2.44 -2.53 6.34
CA SER A 51 -2.74 -1.35 5.52
C SER A 51 -3.88 -1.62 4.54
N ARG A 52 -3.88 -2.80 3.92
CA ARG A 52 -4.93 -3.27 3.02
C ARG A 52 -6.27 -3.42 3.74
N ARG A 53 -6.27 -4.02 4.94
CA ARG A 53 -7.47 -4.17 5.77
C ARG A 53 -8.08 -2.81 6.15
N LYS A 54 -7.23 -1.82 6.44
CA LYS A 54 -7.68 -0.43 6.68
C LYS A 54 -8.25 0.22 5.41
N TRP A 55 -7.63 -0.01 4.24
CA TRP A 55 -8.08 0.57 2.97
C TRP A 55 -9.43 0.00 2.48
N ILE A 56 -9.64 -1.31 2.62
CA ILE A 56 -10.90 -1.96 2.23
C ILE A 56 -12.05 -1.52 3.17
N GLY A 57 -11.73 -1.05 4.38
CA GLY A 57 -12.70 -0.60 5.38
C GLY A 57 -13.62 -1.73 5.87
N ASN A 58 -14.67 -1.37 6.62
CA ASN A 58 -15.72 -2.32 6.98
C ASN A 58 -16.61 -2.58 5.77
N ALA A 59 -16.51 -3.78 5.17
CA ALA A 59 -17.40 -4.19 4.10
C ALA A 59 -18.89 -4.13 4.51
N SER A 60 -19.20 -4.26 5.80
CA SER A 60 -20.57 -4.10 6.32
C SER A 60 -21.06 -2.66 6.36
N GLN A 61 -20.18 -1.65 6.33
CA GLN A 61 -20.57 -0.24 6.16
C GLN A 61 -20.85 0.13 4.70
N ARG A 62 -20.62 -0.80 3.75
CA ARG A 62 -21.15 -0.67 2.38
C ARG A 62 -22.62 -1.04 2.31
N SER A 63 -23.28 -1.34 3.45
CA SER A 63 -24.71 -1.62 3.50
C SER A 63 -25.47 -0.42 2.99
N ASP A 64 -26.21 -0.67 1.93
CA ASP A 64 -27.15 0.24 1.30
C ASP A 64 -26.49 1.48 0.72
N ARG A 65 -25.74 1.26 -0.36
CA ARG A 65 -25.70 2.25 -1.45
C ARG A 65 -27.15 2.35 -1.96
N THR A 66 -27.98 3.09 -1.24
CA THR A 66 -29.27 3.59 -1.74
C THR A 66 -29.05 4.09 -3.15
N THR A 67 -29.97 3.82 -4.07
CA THR A 67 -29.99 4.39 -5.42
C THR A 67 -29.78 5.89 -5.30
N LYS A 68 -28.52 6.30 -5.42
CA LYS A 68 -28.10 7.69 -5.29
C LYS A 68 -28.38 8.32 -6.63
N ASP A 69 -28.78 9.58 -6.61
CA ASP A 69 -28.90 10.35 -7.84
C ASP A 69 -27.57 10.26 -8.60
N GLN A 70 -27.67 10.15 -9.92
CA GLN A 70 -26.50 10.05 -10.80
C GLN A 70 -25.56 11.23 -10.52
N ILE A 71 -24.31 10.94 -10.19
CA ILE A 71 -23.29 11.94 -9.85
C ILE A 71 -22.81 12.64 -11.13
N ILE A 72 -22.71 11.90 -12.22
CA ILE A 72 -22.45 12.43 -13.55
C ILE A 72 -23.79 12.80 -14.19
N SER A 73 -23.93 14.05 -14.62
CA SER A 73 -25.12 14.46 -15.37
C SER A 73 -25.12 13.78 -16.74
N TRP A 74 -26.31 13.37 -17.21
CA TRP A 74 -26.52 12.92 -18.59
C TRP A 74 -26.15 13.97 -19.64
N SER A 75 -26.05 15.24 -19.25
CA SER A 75 -25.64 16.34 -20.13
C SER A 75 -24.13 16.62 -20.12
N THR A 76 -23.36 15.92 -19.29
CA THR A 76 -21.92 16.09 -19.18
C THR A 76 -21.23 15.43 -20.38
N THR A 77 -20.23 16.09 -20.96
CA THR A 77 -19.39 15.51 -22.03
C THR A 77 -18.05 15.03 -21.45
N TYR A 78 -17.33 14.19 -22.19
CA TYR A 78 -15.97 13.76 -21.78
C TYR A 78 -15.04 14.95 -21.53
N GLU A 79 -15.09 15.94 -22.43
CA GLU A 79 -14.28 17.15 -22.32
C GLU A 79 -14.64 17.99 -21.09
N ASP A 80 -15.92 18.04 -20.68
CA ASP A 80 -16.36 18.74 -19.48
C ASP A 80 -15.79 18.10 -18.20
N LEU A 81 -15.74 16.77 -18.15
CA LEU A 81 -15.08 16.04 -17.04
C LEU A 81 -13.57 16.28 -16.98
N LEU A 82 -12.91 16.35 -18.13
CA LEU A 82 -11.46 16.58 -18.20
C LEU A 82 -11.08 18.05 -18.05
N SER A 83 -12.03 18.97 -18.28
CA SER A 83 -11.80 20.42 -18.20
C SER A 83 -11.50 20.87 -16.77
N THR A 84 -11.94 20.11 -15.77
CA THR A 84 -11.70 20.42 -14.35
C THR A 84 -10.96 19.28 -13.64
N HIS A 85 -9.99 19.63 -12.81
CA HIS A 85 -9.32 18.67 -11.93
C HIS A 85 -9.97 18.62 -10.54
N GLU A 86 -11.19 19.15 -10.42
CA GLU A 86 -11.92 19.17 -9.15
C GLU A 86 -12.44 17.75 -8.86
N PRO A 87 -12.21 17.23 -7.64
CA PRO A 87 -12.79 15.95 -7.27
C PRO A 87 -14.31 16.05 -7.20
N PHE A 88 -15.00 15.01 -7.65
CA PHE A 88 -16.44 14.89 -7.46
C PHE A 88 -16.81 15.01 -5.98
N THR A 89 -17.96 15.61 -5.71
CA THR A 89 -18.49 15.78 -4.34
C THR A 89 -18.60 14.44 -3.61
N GLU A 90 -18.82 13.36 -4.36
CA GLU A 90 -18.90 12.00 -3.84
C GLU A 90 -18.22 10.99 -4.79
N PRO A 91 -17.80 9.81 -4.29
CA PRO A 91 -17.18 8.78 -5.12
C PRO A 91 -18.17 8.19 -6.14
N ILE A 92 -17.83 8.24 -7.42
CA ILE A 92 -18.67 7.71 -8.49
C ILE A 92 -18.72 6.17 -8.43
N PRO A 93 -19.90 5.55 -8.39
CA PRO A 93 -20.07 4.12 -8.63
C PRO A 93 -19.45 3.70 -9.97
N LEU A 94 -18.66 2.61 -9.95
CA LEU A 94 -18.07 2.08 -11.19
C LEU A 94 -19.10 1.82 -12.30
N PRO A 95 -20.30 1.27 -12.04
CA PRO A 95 -21.30 1.08 -13.10
C PRO A 95 -21.68 2.39 -13.80
N GLU A 96 -21.81 3.48 -13.04
CA GLU A 96 -22.18 4.79 -13.58
C GLU A 96 -21.10 5.36 -14.50
N MET A 97 -19.82 5.25 -14.12
CA MET A 97 -18.71 5.63 -15.01
C MET A 97 -18.68 4.79 -16.29
N VAL A 98 -19.03 3.49 -16.20
CA VAL A 98 -19.04 2.60 -17.36
C VAL A 98 -20.18 2.96 -18.29
N ASP A 99 -21.39 3.16 -17.77
CA ASP A 99 -22.57 3.55 -18.56
C ASP A 99 -22.30 4.88 -19.30
N PHE A 100 -21.78 5.88 -18.60
CA PHE A 100 -21.38 7.17 -19.19
C PHE A 100 -20.38 7.04 -20.35
N LEU A 101 -19.34 6.20 -20.20
CA LEU A 101 -18.33 6.02 -21.24
C LEU A 101 -18.90 5.28 -22.47
N VAL A 102 -19.79 4.32 -22.24
CA VAL A 102 -20.46 3.58 -23.33
C VAL A 102 -21.29 4.52 -24.19
N ASP A 103 -22.04 5.44 -23.58
CA ASP A 103 -22.85 6.44 -24.29
C ASP A 103 -21.98 7.33 -25.19
N ILE A 104 -20.85 7.82 -24.65
CA ILE A 104 -19.91 8.67 -25.40
C ILE A 104 -19.28 7.93 -26.57
N TRP A 105 -18.80 6.71 -26.35
CA TRP A 105 -18.19 5.93 -27.43
C TRP A 105 -19.18 5.57 -28.54
N HIS A 106 -20.45 5.34 -28.19
CA HIS A 106 -21.51 5.11 -29.16
C HIS A 106 -21.78 6.38 -29.97
N ASP A 107 -21.88 7.54 -29.32
CA ASP A 107 -22.08 8.83 -29.99
C ASP A 107 -20.90 9.23 -30.89
N GLU A 108 -19.68 8.85 -30.53
CA GLU A 108 -18.47 9.07 -31.34
C GLU A 108 -18.28 8.05 -32.48
N GLY A 109 -19.11 7.00 -32.55
CA GLY A 109 -19.01 5.96 -33.58
C GLY A 109 -17.76 5.09 -33.46
N LEU A 110 -17.20 4.95 -32.24
CA LEU A 110 -15.96 4.20 -32.02
C LEU A 110 -16.13 2.67 -32.19
N PHE A 111 -17.38 2.21 -32.24
CA PHE A 111 -17.76 0.79 -32.30
C PHE A 111 -18.53 0.38 -33.58
N ASP A 112 -18.62 1.26 -34.58
CA ASP A 112 -19.27 0.99 -35.88
C ASP A 112 -18.32 0.43 -36.97
#